data_AF-A0A200QED9-F1
#
_entry.id   AF-A0A200QED9-F1
#
_cell.length_a   1.000
_cell.length_b   1.000
_cell.length_c   1.000
_cell.angle_alpha   90.00
_cell.angle_beta   90.00
_cell.angle_gamma   90.00
#
_symmetry.space_group_name_H-M   'P 1'
#
loop_
_entity.id
_entity.type
_entity.pdbx_description
1 polymer ?
#
loop_
_entity_poly.entity_id
_entity_poly.type
_entity_poly.pdbx_seq_one_letter_code
_entity_poly.pdbx_strand_id
1 'polypeptide(L)'
;MMRLYEPSPPILEALRGSRILVSLGIKNQDLATLSSSQEEANAWVQTNVAPYKGDVDFVWITAGNEVIPGPLAQYVPGAMNNIYNALVAIGLGQIKVTTVVAVTALGTTFPPSAGAFSPEVLDIMTQITKFLKPHQ
;
A
#
# COMPACT_ATOMS: atom_id res chain seq x y z
N MET A 1 3.42 -3.40 -16.80
CA MET A 1 2.92 -3.27 -15.42
C MET A 1 1.57 -2.56 -15.46
N MET A 2 0.63 -2.95 -14.62
CA MET A 2 -0.68 -2.32 -14.46
C MET A 2 -0.89 -1.91 -12.99
N ARG A 3 -1.49 -0.74 -12.76
CA ARG A 3 -1.93 -0.30 -11.44
C ARG A 3 -3.45 -0.37 -11.36
N LEU A 4 -3.95 -1.13 -10.39
CA LEU A 4 -5.36 -1.14 -10.01
C LEU A 4 -5.52 -0.26 -8.78
N TYR A 5 -6.45 0.70 -8.83
CA TYR A 5 -6.72 1.59 -7.70
C TYR A 5 -7.45 0.87 -6.56
N GLU A 6 -8.14 -0.22 -6.88
CA GLU A 6 -8.88 -1.06 -5.95
C GLU A 6 -8.97 -2.50 -6.47
N PRO A 7 -9.30 -3.49 -5.61
CA PRO A 7 -9.52 -4.86 -6.05
C PRO A 7 -10.71 -4.94 -7.01
N SER A 8 -10.49 -5.57 -8.16
CA SER A 8 -11.51 -5.83 -9.17
C SER A 8 -11.41 -7.28 -9.64
N PRO A 9 -12.27 -8.18 -9.12
CA PRO A 9 -12.23 -9.59 -9.50
C PRO A 9 -12.28 -9.83 -11.01
N PRO A 10 -13.13 -9.14 -11.82
CA PRO A 10 -13.12 -9.34 -13.27
C PRO A 10 -11.77 -9.03 -13.93
N ILE A 11 -11.07 -7.99 -13.45
CA ILE A 11 -9.75 -7.62 -13.99
C ILE A 11 -8.68 -8.61 -13.51
N LEU A 12 -8.72 -9.01 -12.25
CA LEU A 12 -7.75 -9.97 -11.69
C LEU A 12 -7.89 -11.36 -12.34
N GLU A 13 -9.11 -11.79 -12.66
CA GLU A 13 -9.35 -13.00 -13.44
C GLU A 13 -8.78 -12.89 -14.86
N ALA A 14 -8.98 -11.75 -15.53
CA ALA A 14 -8.41 -11.51 -16.86
C ALA A 14 -6.87 -11.42 -16.86
N LEU A 15 -6.26 -11.11 -15.73
CA LEU A 15 -4.80 -11.00 -15.58
C LEU A 15 -4.11 -12.33 -15.32
N ARG A 16 -4.84 -13.41 -15.01
CA ARG A 16 -4.25 -14.74 -14.76
C ARG A 16 -3.39 -15.18 -15.95
N GLY A 17 -2.14 -15.57 -15.66
CA GLY A 17 -1.17 -16.05 -16.66
C GLY A 17 -0.63 -14.98 -17.61
N SER A 18 -1.07 -13.71 -17.51
CA SER A 18 -0.69 -12.64 -18.46
C SER A 18 0.76 -12.17 -18.32
N ARG A 19 1.42 -12.46 -17.19
CA ARG A 19 2.75 -11.95 -16.81
C ARG A 19 2.84 -10.43 -16.66
N ILE A 20 1.70 -9.75 -16.62
CA ILE A 20 1.65 -8.31 -16.33
C ILE A 20 1.84 -8.13 -14.83
N LEU A 21 2.91 -7.42 -14.44
CA LEU A 21 3.15 -7.04 -13.05
C LEU A 21 2.05 -6.10 -12.54
N VAL A 22 1.49 -6.37 -11.36
CA VAL A 22 0.34 -5.65 -10.80
C VAL A 22 0.72 -4.90 -9.52
N SER A 23 0.38 -3.61 -9.48
CA SER A 23 0.23 -2.84 -8.24
C SER A 23 -1.25 -2.78 -7.88
N LEU A 24 -1.63 -3.29 -6.71
CA LEU A 24 -3.01 -3.32 -6.25
C LEU A 24 -3.24 -2.33 -5.09
N GLY A 25 -4.18 -1.41 -5.26
CA GLY A 25 -4.54 -0.42 -4.26
C GLY A 25 -5.56 -0.93 -3.25
N ILE A 26 -5.36 -0.53 -2.00
CA ILE A 26 -6.37 -0.59 -0.94
C ILE A 26 -7.22 0.68 -1.07
N LYS A 27 -8.55 0.54 -0.99
CA LYS A 27 -9.45 1.69 -1.05
C LYS A 27 -9.22 2.59 0.16
N ASN A 28 -9.29 3.90 -0.02
CA ASN A 28 -9.03 4.87 1.05
C ASN A 28 -9.96 4.64 2.26
N GLN A 29 -11.22 4.27 2.03
CA GLN A 29 -12.20 4.01 3.09
C GLN A 29 -11.87 2.78 3.95
N ASP A 30 -11.08 1.83 3.45
CA ASP A 30 -10.74 0.60 4.18
C ASP A 30 -9.55 0.81 5.13
N LEU A 31 -8.80 1.92 4.98
CA LEU A 31 -7.56 2.17 5.70
C LEU A 31 -7.74 2.12 7.22
N ALA A 32 -8.80 2.72 7.76
CA ALA A 32 -9.02 2.76 9.19
C ALA A 32 -9.22 1.35 9.78
N THR A 33 -10.06 0.54 9.14
CA THR A 33 -10.34 -0.84 9.52
C THR A 33 -9.11 -1.72 9.42
N LEU A 34 -8.37 -1.62 8.30
CA LEU A 34 -7.17 -2.43 8.07
C LEU A 34 -6.01 -2.00 8.97
N SER A 35 -6.00 -0.74 9.41
CA SER A 35 -5.02 -0.24 10.39
C SER A 35 -5.30 -0.70 11.81
N SER A 36 -6.57 -0.84 12.19
CA SER A 36 -6.97 -1.16 13.56
C SER A 36 -7.07 -2.65 13.84
N SER A 37 -7.20 -3.49 12.82
CA SER A 37 -7.37 -4.94 12.97
C SER A 37 -6.50 -5.76 12.02
N GLN A 38 -5.64 -6.60 12.60
CA GLN A 38 -4.87 -7.60 11.84
C GLN A 38 -5.78 -8.67 11.23
N GLU A 39 -6.90 -9.00 11.87
CA GLU A 39 -7.88 -9.97 11.37
C GLU A 39 -8.55 -9.47 10.08
N GLU A 40 -8.88 -8.18 10.04
CA GLU A 40 -9.43 -7.53 8.84
C GLU A 40 -8.41 -7.47 7.71
N ALA A 41 -7.13 -7.19 8.02
CA ALA A 41 -6.06 -7.25 7.03
C ALA A 41 -5.85 -8.67 6.47
N ASN A 42 -5.95 -9.69 7.32
CA ASN A 42 -5.90 -11.09 6.90
C ASN A 42 -7.06 -11.39 5.95
N ALA A 43 -8.30 -11.00 6.31
CA ALA A 43 -9.48 -11.19 5.48
C ALA A 43 -9.36 -10.49 4.12
N TRP A 44 -8.82 -9.26 4.11
CA TRP A 44 -8.58 -8.50 2.89
C TRP A 44 -7.60 -9.22 1.96
N VAL A 45 -6.47 -9.72 2.49
CA VAL A 45 -5.48 -10.47 1.70
C VAL A 45 -6.04 -11.79 1.20
N GLN A 46 -6.80 -12.51 2.04
CA GLN A 46 -7.45 -13.78 1.67
C GLN A 46 -8.50 -13.59 0.56
N THR A 47 -9.13 -12.42 0.50
CA THR A 47 -10.15 -12.12 -0.51
C THR A 47 -9.54 -11.60 -1.81
N ASN A 48 -8.54 -10.72 -1.72
CA ASN A 48 -8.09 -9.92 -2.86
C ASN A 48 -6.77 -10.38 -3.49
N VAL A 49 -5.96 -11.16 -2.77
CA VAL A 49 -4.62 -11.57 -3.21
C VAL A 49 -4.48 -13.08 -3.25
N ALA A 50 -4.83 -13.77 -2.17
CA ALA A 50 -4.67 -15.23 -2.05
C ALA A 50 -5.31 -16.05 -3.19
N PRO A 51 -6.51 -15.72 -3.71
CA PRO A 51 -7.15 -16.51 -4.77
C PRO A 51 -6.42 -16.46 -6.12
N TYR A 52 -5.50 -15.51 -6.29
CA TYR A 52 -4.73 -15.29 -7.51
C TYR A 52 -3.24 -15.63 -7.34
N LYS A 53 -2.87 -16.23 -6.19
CA LYS A 53 -1.50 -16.67 -5.90
C LYS A 53 -1.03 -17.66 -6.96
N GLY A 54 0.07 -17.31 -7.64
CA GLY A 54 0.67 -18.13 -8.70
C GLY A 54 0.20 -17.80 -10.11
N ASP A 55 -0.93 -17.09 -10.25
CA ASP A 55 -1.50 -16.74 -11.56
C ASP A 55 -1.40 -15.24 -11.88
N VAL A 56 -1.45 -14.38 -10.87
CA VAL A 56 -1.28 -12.92 -11.02
C VAL A 56 0.01 -12.48 -10.35
N ASP A 57 0.85 -11.76 -11.11
CA ASP A 57 2.16 -11.29 -10.66
C ASP A 57 2.04 -9.96 -9.88
N PHE A 58 1.55 -10.04 -8.64
CA PHE A 58 1.54 -8.88 -7.74
C PHE A 58 2.96 -8.50 -7.31
N VAL A 59 3.31 -7.23 -7.46
CA VAL A 59 4.59 -6.66 -7.04
C VAL A 59 4.44 -5.65 -5.92
N TRP A 60 3.35 -4.90 -5.92
CA TRP A 60 3.05 -3.90 -4.90
C TRP A 60 1.61 -3.97 -4.41
N ILE A 61 1.43 -3.78 -3.10
CA ILE A 61 0.16 -3.33 -2.52
C ILE A 61 0.31 -1.89 -2.06
N THR A 62 -0.57 -1.00 -2.49
CA THR A 62 -0.54 0.42 -2.08
C THR A 62 -1.62 0.71 -1.04
N ALA A 63 -1.22 1.01 0.20
CA ALA A 63 -2.10 1.42 1.29
C ALA A 63 -2.51 2.89 1.12
N GLY A 64 -3.63 3.11 0.43
CA GLY A 64 -4.19 4.43 0.16
C GLY A 64 -3.59 5.11 -1.09
N ASN A 65 -4.37 6.05 -1.64
CA ASN A 65 -4.00 6.91 -2.75
C ASN A 65 -4.14 8.37 -2.37
N GLU A 66 -3.01 9.07 -2.25
CA GLU A 66 -2.93 10.52 -2.05
C GLU A 66 -3.69 11.01 -0.81
N VAL A 67 -3.72 10.19 0.24
CA VAL A 67 -4.37 10.50 1.53
C VAL A 67 -3.46 11.28 2.50
N ILE A 68 -2.23 11.57 2.07
CA ILE A 68 -1.20 12.30 2.83
C ILE A 68 -0.86 13.56 2.03
N PRO A 69 -1.06 14.77 2.58
CA PRO A 69 -1.72 15.07 3.88
C PRO A 69 -3.22 14.78 3.87
N GLY A 70 -3.82 14.60 5.05
CA GLY A 70 -5.27 14.39 5.18
C GLY A 70 -5.70 13.59 6.41
N PRO A 71 -7.01 13.51 6.69
CA PRO A 71 -7.54 12.87 7.91
C PRO A 71 -7.30 11.35 7.97
N LEU A 72 -7.06 10.72 6.82
CA LEU A 72 -6.78 9.30 6.71
C LEU A 72 -5.28 8.96 6.83
N ALA A 73 -4.39 9.97 6.84
CA ALA A 73 -2.94 9.78 6.88
C ALA A 73 -2.49 8.93 8.08
N GLN A 74 -3.12 9.13 9.24
CA GLN A 74 -2.81 8.41 10.49
C GLN A 74 -3.00 6.88 10.38
N TYR A 75 -3.85 6.40 9.47
CA TYR A 75 -4.13 4.97 9.31
C TYR A 75 -3.16 4.27 8.36
N VAL A 76 -2.41 5.03 7.55
CA VAL A 76 -1.53 4.45 6.53
C VAL A 76 -0.44 3.55 7.15
N PRO A 77 0.33 3.98 8.17
CA PRO A 77 1.38 3.12 8.74
C PRO A 77 0.84 1.81 9.32
N GLY A 78 -0.29 1.85 10.04
CA GLY A 78 -0.88 0.65 10.63
C GLY A 78 -1.41 -0.31 9.56
N ALA A 79 -2.09 0.20 8.54
CA ALA A 79 -2.58 -0.60 7.43
C ALA A 79 -1.42 -1.26 6.65
N MET A 80 -0.32 -0.53 6.41
CA MET A 80 0.87 -1.09 5.77
C MET A 80 1.46 -2.26 6.55
N ASN A 81 1.61 -2.12 7.87
CA ASN A 81 2.12 -3.19 8.74
C ASN A 81 1.21 -4.42 8.72
N ASN A 82 -0.09 -4.23 8.93
CA ASN A 82 -1.02 -5.35 9.02
C ASN A 82 -1.16 -6.12 7.70
N ILE A 83 -1.17 -5.40 6.57
CA ILE A 83 -1.21 -6.02 5.24
C ILE A 83 0.08 -6.79 4.95
N TYR A 84 1.24 -6.23 5.30
CA TYR A 84 2.51 -6.94 5.14
C TYR A 84 2.56 -8.22 5.97
N ASN A 85 2.14 -8.17 7.23
CA ASN A 85 2.04 -9.35 8.09
C ASN A 85 1.11 -10.42 7.49
N ALA A 86 -0.05 -10.01 6.96
CA ALA A 86 -1.00 -10.90 6.30
C ALA A 86 -0.40 -11.57 5.05
N LEU A 87 0.36 -10.83 4.24
CA LEU A 87 1.07 -11.37 3.07
C LEU A 87 2.16 -12.37 3.48
N VAL A 88 2.98 -12.04 4.48
CA VAL A 88 4.02 -12.93 5.02
C VAL A 88 3.41 -14.23 5.54
N ALA A 89 2.30 -14.16 6.28
CA ALA A 89 1.62 -15.32 6.85
C ALA A 89 1.17 -16.35 5.81
N ILE A 90 0.93 -15.93 4.56
CA ILE A 90 0.55 -16.82 3.45
C ILE A 90 1.71 -17.11 2.48
N GLY A 91 2.94 -16.79 2.87
CA GLY A 91 4.15 -17.03 2.08
C GLY A 91 4.27 -16.10 0.85
N LEU A 92 3.72 -14.89 0.94
CA LEU A 92 3.79 -13.85 -0.09
C LEU A 92 4.62 -12.63 0.35
N GLY A 93 5.57 -12.81 1.27
CA GLY A 93 6.42 -11.73 1.80
C GLY A 93 7.30 -11.01 0.76
N GLN A 94 7.41 -11.56 -0.46
CA GLN A 94 8.06 -10.90 -1.59
C GLN A 94 7.24 -9.74 -2.17
N ILE A 95 5.91 -9.72 -1.97
CA ILE A 95 5.06 -8.63 -2.42
C ILE A 95 5.32 -7.42 -1.52
N LYS A 96 5.73 -6.30 -2.12
CA LYS A 96 6.10 -5.11 -1.37
C LYS A 96 4.87 -4.30 -0.99
N VAL A 97 4.81 -3.78 0.23
CA VAL A 97 3.74 -2.88 0.67
C VAL A 97 4.28 -1.44 0.68
N THR A 98 3.55 -0.53 0.06
CA THR A 98 3.91 0.89 -0.02
C THR A 98 2.66 1.76 0.08
N THR A 99 2.78 3.07 -0.12
CA THR A 99 1.65 4.00 -0.21
C THR A 99 1.90 5.02 -1.32
N VAL A 100 0.83 5.62 -1.85
CA VAL A 100 0.93 6.70 -2.84
C VAL A 100 0.70 8.04 -2.15
N VAL A 101 1.71 8.89 -2.20
CA VAL A 101 1.77 10.17 -1.49
C VAL A 101 1.56 11.31 -2.48
N ALA A 102 0.73 12.29 -2.12
CA ALA A 102 0.49 13.46 -2.94
C ALA A 102 1.70 14.41 -2.90
N VAL A 103 1.93 15.18 -3.96
CA VAL A 103 3.00 16.19 -3.98
C VAL A 103 2.84 17.25 -2.89
N THR A 104 1.61 17.48 -2.43
CA THR A 104 1.27 18.40 -1.33
C THR A 104 1.80 17.95 0.03
N ALA A 105 2.33 16.73 0.14
CA ALA A 105 3.09 16.29 1.30
C ALA A 105 4.47 16.96 1.41
N LEU A 106 4.98 17.57 0.33
CA LEU A 106 6.23 18.33 0.35
C LEU A 106 5.98 19.77 0.82
N GLY A 107 6.83 20.25 1.73
CA GLY A 107 6.86 21.64 2.17
C GLY A 107 7.84 22.49 1.36
N THR A 108 9.10 22.05 1.30
CA THR A 108 10.11 22.68 0.43
C THR A 108 10.32 21.81 -0.80
N THR A 109 10.24 22.42 -1.99
CA THR A 109 10.35 21.70 -3.28
C THR A 109 11.45 22.24 -4.18
N PHE A 110 12.01 23.42 -3.90
CA PHE A 110 13.07 24.04 -4.69
C PHE A 110 14.16 24.69 -3.81
N PRO A 111 15.45 24.54 -4.16
CA PRO A 111 15.98 23.63 -5.19
C PRO A 111 15.70 22.16 -4.83
N PRO A 112 15.76 21.20 -5.78
CA PRO A 112 15.48 19.79 -5.49
C PRO A 112 16.34 19.21 -4.35
N SER A 113 17.58 19.67 -4.19
CA SER A 113 18.46 19.27 -3.08
C SER A 113 18.00 19.74 -1.70
N ALA A 114 17.10 20.72 -1.63
CA ALA A 114 16.46 21.21 -0.40
C ALA A 114 15.07 20.60 -0.20
N GLY A 115 14.67 19.61 -1.01
CA GLY A 115 13.38 18.95 -0.92
C GLY A 115 13.12 18.37 0.47
N ALA A 116 11.99 18.73 1.07
CA ALA A 116 11.61 18.28 2.41
C ALA A 116 10.10 18.10 2.53
N PHE A 117 9.68 17.09 3.31
CA PHE A 117 8.28 16.93 3.71
C PHE A 117 7.79 18.15 4.50
N SER A 118 6.50 18.45 4.41
CA SER A 118 5.88 19.48 5.22
C SER A 118 5.90 19.08 6.71
N PRO A 119 5.95 20.04 7.65
CA PRO A 119 5.92 19.73 9.08
C PRO A 119 4.69 18.91 9.49
N GLU A 120 3.55 19.11 8.82
CA GLU A 120 2.28 18.41 9.08
C GLU A 120 2.40 16.88 8.91
N VAL A 121 3.12 16.43 7.88
CA VAL A 121 3.20 14.99 7.53
C VAL A 121 4.48 14.34 8.03
N LEU A 122 5.37 15.10 8.68
CA LEU A 122 6.73 14.64 9.01
C LEU A 122 6.72 13.39 9.89
N ASP A 123 5.84 13.33 10.89
CA ASP A 123 5.72 12.17 11.77
C ASP A 123 5.26 10.93 10.99
N ILE A 124 4.18 11.06 10.22
CA ILE A 124 3.63 9.97 9.39
C ILE A 124 4.66 9.48 8.36
N MET A 125 5.34 10.39 7.65
CA MET A 125 6.39 10.02 6.69
C MET A 125 7.61 9.38 7.36
N THR A 126 7.93 9.77 8.60
CA THR A 126 8.97 9.10 9.40
C THR A 126 8.58 7.66 9.72
N GLN A 127 7.32 7.41 10.11
CA GLN A 127 6.82 6.06 10.35
C GLN A 127 6.83 5.21 9.07
N ILE A 128 6.37 5.77 7.95
CA ILE A 128 6.36 5.10 6.64
C ILE A 128 7.78 4.75 6.19
N THR A 129 8.73 5.69 6.27
CA THR A 129 10.12 5.43 5.85
C THR A 129 10.82 4.41 6.73
N LYS A 130 10.55 4.41 8.05
CA LYS A 130 11.00 3.35 8.97
C LYS A 130 10.46 1.97 8.57
N PHE A 131 9.18 1.90 8.16
CA PHE A 131 8.60 0.66 7.63
C PHE A 131 9.26 0.25 6.31
N LEU A 132 9.44 1.18 5.37
CA LEU A 132 9.94 0.84 4.03
C LEU A 132 11.40 0.37 4.04
N LYS A 133 12.26 0.93 4.90
CA LYS A 133 13.70 0.66 4.94
C LYS A 133 14.09 -0.84 4.99
N PRO A 134 13.55 -1.67 5.90
CA PRO A 134 13.85 -3.10 5.93
C PRO A 134 13.11 -3.93 4.86
N HIS A 135 12.12 -3.35 4.18
CA HIS A 135 11.24 -4.05 3.23
C HIS A 135 11.50 -3.70 1.76
N GLN A 136 12.62 -3.02 1.43
CA GLN A 136 12.99 -2.71 0.05
C GLN A 136 13.26 -3.95 -0.81
#